data_AF-A0A969I328-F1
#
_entry.id   AF-A0A969I328-F1
#
_cell.length_a   1.000
_cell.length_b   1.000
_cell.length_c   1.000
_cell.angle_alpha   90.00
_cell.angle_beta   90.00
_cell.angle_gamma   90.00
#
_symmetry.space_group_name_H-M   'P 1'
#
loop_
_entity.id
_entity.type
_entity.pdbx_description
1 polymer ?
#
loop_
_entity_poly.entity_id
_entity_poly.type
_entity_poly.pdbx_seq_one_letter_code
_entity_poly.pdbx_strand_id
1 'polypeptide(L)' 'GAWQRDHGFRIDHILLSPECADRLEACGVDKAYRGREKASDHTPVWVRLRG' A
#
# COMPACT_ATOMS: atom_id res chain seq x y z
N GLY A 1 13.93 -15.89 -1.98
CA GLY A 1 13.74 -14.89 -0.92
C GLY A 1 12.30 -14.89 -0.44
N ALA A 2 11.96 -14.13 0.61
CA ALA A 2 10.60 -14.08 1.17
C ALA A 2 9.58 -13.49 0.17
N TRP A 3 10.00 -12.53 -0.67
CA TRP A 3 9.18 -11.91 -1.72
C TRP A 3 8.63 -12.92 -2.74
N GLN A 4 9.48 -13.82 -3.28
CA GLN A 4 9.04 -14.82 -4.26
C GLN A 4 8.05 -15.85 -3.68
N ARG A 5 7.91 -15.91 -2.36
CA ARG A 5 6.97 -16.80 -1.66
C ARG A 5 5.73 -16.05 -1.14
N ASP A 6 5.61 -14.75 -1.41
CA ASP A 6 4.58 -13.86 -0.85
C ASP A 6 4.52 -13.88 0.70
N HIS A 7 5.66 -14.13 1.37
CA HIS A 7 5.78 -14.14 2.83
C HIS A 7 6.11 -12.73 3.37
N GLY A 8 5.21 -11.78 3.14
CA GLY A 8 5.33 -10.39 3.60
C GLY A 8 4.54 -10.10 4.88
N PHE A 9 4.85 -8.98 5.53
CA PHE A 9 4.07 -8.43 6.64
C PHE A 9 3.29 -7.20 6.18
N ARG A 10 2.11 -6.98 6.78
CA ARG A 10 1.33 -5.76 6.58
C ARG A 10 1.61 -4.79 7.73
N ILE A 11 2.60 -3.92 7.57
CA ILE A 11 3.02 -2.98 8.63
C ILE A 11 2.85 -1.51 8.25
N ASP A 12 2.70 -1.20 6.96
CA ASP A 12 2.39 0.15 6.47
C ASP A 12 0.88 0.39 6.42
N HIS A 13 0.42 1.46 7.06
CA HIS A 13 -1.00 1.79 7.22
C HIS A 13 -1.28 3.25 6.87
N ILE A 14 -2.46 3.52 6.31
CA ILE A 14 -3.00 4.87 6.11
C ILE A 14 -4.18 5.03 7.06
N LEU A 15 -4.02 5.89 8.06
CA LEU A 15 -5.08 6.23 9.01
C LEU A 15 -5.78 7.50 8.51
N LEU A 16 -7.11 7.48 8.48
CA LEU A 16 -7.94 8.59 7.99
C LEU A 16 -8.72 9.21 9.14
N SER A 17 -8.91 10.53 9.11
CA SER A 17 -9.95 11.17 9.91
C SER A 17 -11.34 10.75 9.42
N PRO A 18 -12.41 10.93 10.20
CA PRO A 18 -13.77 10.60 9.77
C PRO A 18 -14.16 11.25 8.43
N GLU A 19 -13.82 12.52 8.23
CA GLU A 19 -14.15 13.29 7.02
C GLU A 19 -13.42 12.73 5.78
N CYS A 20 -12.19 12.25 5.95
CA CYS A 20 -11.46 11.57 4.89
C CYS A 20 -11.99 10.16 4.63
N ALA A 21 -12.42 9.45 5.68
CA ALA A 21 -13.01 8.12 5.55
C ALA A 21 -14.33 8.16 4.75
N ASP A 22 -15.18 9.16 4.98
CA ASP A 22 -16.43 9.38 4.22
C ASP A 22 -16.19 9.65 2.72
N ARG A 23 -14.96 10.08 2.39
CA ARG A 23 -14.51 10.36 1.02
C ARG A 23 -13.73 9.20 0.41
N LEU A 24 -13.48 8.11 1.12
CA LEU A 24 -12.66 7.01 0.61
C LEU A 24 -13.32 6.33 -0.60
N GLU A 25 -12.65 6.34 -1.75
CA GLU A 25 -13.09 5.66 -2.96
C GLU A 25 -12.36 4.34 -3.20
N ALA A 26 -11.06 4.28 -2.87
CA ALA A 26 -10.26 3.08 -2.97
C ALA A 26 -8.99 3.18 -2.11
N CYS A 27 -8.45 2.04 -1.72
CA CYS A 27 -7.11 1.93 -1.13
C CYS A 27 -6.42 0.67 -1.63
N GLY A 28 -5.09 0.61 -1.52
CA GLY A 28 -4.36 -0.54 -2.04
C GLY A 28 -2.88 -0.56 -1.71
N VAL A 29 -2.23 -1.61 -2.22
CA VAL A 29 -0.79 -1.83 -2.18
C VAL A 29 -0.31 -2.03 -3.60
N ASP A 30 0.69 -1.25 -4.01
CA ASP A 30 1.26 -1.39 -5.34
C ASP A 30 2.45 -2.38 -5.35
N LYS A 31 2.13 -3.68 -5.33
CA LYS A 31 3.10 -4.78 -5.38
C LYS A 31 4.02 -4.73 -6.60
N ALA A 32 3.64 -4.07 -7.69
CA ALA A 32 4.45 -4.01 -8.91
C ALA A 32 5.76 -3.24 -8.70
N TYR A 33 5.78 -2.25 -7.79
CA TYR A 33 7.01 -1.50 -7.48
C TYR A 33 8.06 -2.37 -6.78
N ARG A 34 7.65 -3.33 -5.95
CA ARG A 34 8.56 -4.21 -5.21
C ARG A 34 9.31 -5.20 -6.12
N GLY A 35 8.78 -5.46 -7.31
CA GLY A 35 9.39 -6.34 -8.32
C GLY A 35 10.52 -5.71 -9.15
N ARG A 36 10.84 -4.42 -8.96
CA ARG A 36 11.87 -3.70 -9.74
C ARG A 36 13.28 -3.96 -9.22
N GLU A 37 14.28 -3.70 -10.07
CA GLU A 37 15.69 -3.75 -9.68
C GLU A 37 15.98 -2.73 -8.56
N LYS A 38 16.71 -3.15 -7.52
CA LYS A 38 17.03 -2.32 -6.33
C LYS A 38 15.81 -1.69 -5.65
N ALA A 39 14.64 -2.31 -5.74
CA ALA A 39 13.45 -1.86 -5.03
C ALA A 39 13.66 -1.87 -3.50
N SER A 40 13.01 -0.92 -2.81
CA SER A 40 12.85 -0.93 -1.36
C SER A 40 12.26 -2.26 -0.89
N ASP A 41 12.53 -2.63 0.36
CA ASP A 41 11.92 -3.75 1.05
C ASP A 41 10.42 -3.54 1.37
N HIS A 42 9.96 -2.29 1.44
CA HIS A 42 8.55 -1.94 1.57
C HIS A 42 7.85 -1.80 0.21
N THR A 43 6.53 -1.90 0.22
CA THR A 43 5.68 -1.67 -0.96
C THR A 43 4.84 -0.41 -0.75
N PRO A 44 4.69 0.47 -1.75
CA PRO A 44 3.84 1.65 -1.60
C PRO A 44 2.40 1.27 -1.24
N VAL A 45 1.84 1.97 -0.25
CA VAL A 45 0.41 1.96 0.09
C VAL A 45 -0.22 3.26 -0.38
N TRP A 46 -1.47 3.21 -0.83
CA TRP A 46 -2.16 4.38 -1.37
C TRP A 46 -3.65 4.40 -1.01
N VAL A 47 -4.23 5.61 -1.02
CA VAL A 47 -5.68 5.85 -0.98
C VAL A 47 -6.08 6.81 -2.09
N ARG A 48 -7.31 6.66 -2.59
CA ARG A 48 -7.98 7.59 -3.47
C ARG A 48 -9.19 8.14 -2.73
N LEU A 49 -9.25 9.46 -2.60
CA LEU A 49 -10.36 10.18 -1.95
C LEU A 49 -11.16 10.93 -3.00
N ARG A 50 -12.49 10.92 -2.87
CA ARG A 50 -13.41 11.71 -3.69
C ARG A 50 -13.15 13.19 -3.45
N GLY A 51 -13.08 13.99 -4.52
CA GLY A 51 -12.96 15.46 -4.48
C GLY A 51 -14.10 16.15 -3.76
#